data_AF-A0A2S8I7I9-F1
#
_entry.id   AF-A0A2S8I7I9-F1
#
_cell.length_a   1.000
_cell.length_b   1.000
_cell.length_c   1.000
_cell.angle_alpha   90.00
_cell.angle_beta   90.00
_cell.angle_gamma   90.00
#
_symmetry.space_group_name_H-M   'P 1'
#
loop_
_entity.id
_entity.type
_entity.pdbx_description
1 polymer ?
#
loop_
_entity_poly.entity_id
_entity_poly.type
_entity_poly.pdbx_seq_one_letter_code
_entity_poly.pdbx_strand_id
1 'polypeptide(L)'
;MSVNRPCCLTLSTQPLLPNRWGKPMTRSNVAERIARAVSTATAQCASLRGRTISPHTLRHTTAMHLLQSGVDLTVIALWLGHESPVTTHGYIEADLVMKERALAAITPHNTRGTRYHPTDALLKFLQAL
;
A
#
# COMPACT_ATOMS: atom_id res chain seq x y z
N MET A 1 30.55 18.76 -43.88
CA MET A 1 30.97 19.44 -42.63
C MET A 1 30.15 20.72 -42.56
N SER A 2 29.22 20.97 -41.64
CA SER A 2 29.19 20.66 -40.22
C SER A 2 27.76 20.36 -39.76
N VAL A 3 27.66 19.51 -38.76
CA VAL A 3 26.46 19.04 -38.07
C VAL A 3 26.11 20.03 -36.98
N ASN A 4 24.85 20.47 -36.86
CA ASN A 4 24.17 20.50 -35.57
C ASN A 4 22.66 20.77 -35.68
N ARG A 5 21.87 19.78 -35.28
CA ARG A 5 20.50 19.97 -34.78
C ARG A 5 20.61 20.35 -33.29
N PRO A 6 19.59 21.00 -32.70
CA PRO A 6 18.84 20.18 -31.76
C PRO A 6 17.33 20.28 -31.99
N CYS A 7 16.78 19.09 -32.20
CA CYS A 7 15.38 18.75 -32.07
C CYS A 7 15.03 18.80 -30.57
N CYS A 8 14.79 19.99 -30.02
CA CYS A 8 14.19 20.13 -28.69
C CYS A 8 12.71 20.48 -28.87
N LEU A 9 11.90 19.42 -28.81
CA LEU A 9 10.47 19.42 -28.59
C LEU A 9 10.12 20.51 -27.57
N THR A 10 9.19 21.40 -27.93
CA THR A 10 8.58 22.35 -26.99
C THR A 10 7.91 21.54 -25.88
N LEU A 11 8.60 21.39 -24.75
CA LEU A 11 8.01 20.86 -23.53
C LEU A 11 6.81 21.76 -23.21
N SER A 12 5.61 21.20 -23.32
CA SER A 12 4.40 21.87 -22.85
C SER A 12 4.62 22.21 -21.38
N THR A 13 4.83 23.49 -21.07
CA THR A 13 5.01 23.99 -19.70
C THR A 13 3.71 23.93 -18.90
N GLN A 14 2.65 23.34 -19.47
CA GLN A 14 1.36 23.21 -18.84
C GLN A 14 1.34 21.99 -17.91
N PRO A 15 0.84 22.13 -16.68
CA PRO A 15 0.72 21.01 -15.77
C PRO A 15 -0.25 19.98 -16.31
N LEU A 16 0.09 18.69 -16.20
CA LEU A 16 -0.79 17.57 -16.59
C LEU A 16 -2.15 17.64 -15.89
N LEU A 17 -2.15 18.09 -14.63
CA LEU A 17 -3.35 18.31 -13.82
C LEU A 17 -3.38 19.78 -13.38
N PRO A 18 -3.99 20.67 -14.18
CA PRO A 18 -4.16 22.07 -13.82
C PRO A 18 -5.29 22.23 -12.78
N ASN A 19 -5.17 23.26 -11.96
CA ASN A 19 -6.27 23.78 -11.16
C ASN A 19 -7.14 24.74 -12.01
N ARG A 20 -8.20 25.30 -11.41
CA ARG A 20 -9.12 26.24 -12.09
C ARG A 20 -8.45 27.50 -12.66
N TRP A 21 -7.22 27.81 -12.24
CA TRP A 21 -6.43 28.96 -12.68
C TRP A 21 -5.29 28.55 -13.65
N GLY A 22 -5.27 27.30 -14.13
CA GLY A 22 -4.23 26.81 -15.04
C GLY A 22 -2.87 26.51 -14.39
N LYS A 23 -2.76 26.62 -13.06
CA LYS A 23 -1.55 26.32 -12.29
C LYS A 23 -1.53 24.84 -11.86
N PRO A 24 -0.36 24.27 -11.49
CA PRO A 24 -0.30 22.90 -10.98
C PRO A 24 -1.24 22.67 -9.81
N MET A 25 -1.85 21.48 -9.77
CA MET A 25 -2.74 21.07 -8.70
C MET A 25 -2.00 20.93 -7.35
N THR A 26 -2.59 21.47 -6.28
CA THR A 26 -2.06 21.37 -4.91
C THR A 26 -2.74 20.24 -4.14
N ARG A 27 -2.15 19.80 -3.02
CA ARG A 27 -2.73 18.77 -2.14
C ARG A 27 -4.16 19.12 -1.69
N SER A 28 -4.39 20.37 -1.30
CA SER A 28 -5.72 20.84 -0.89
C SER A 28 -6.72 20.80 -2.03
N ASN A 29 -6.29 21.12 -3.27
CA ASN A 29 -7.15 21.01 -4.44
C ASN A 29 -7.49 19.55 -4.78
N VAL A 30 -6.55 18.61 -4.61
CA VAL A 30 -6.84 17.18 -4.73
C VAL A 30 -7.90 16.76 -3.72
N ALA A 31 -7.74 17.12 -2.45
CA ALA A 31 -8.69 16.78 -1.40
C ALA A 31 -10.09 17.34 -1.69
N GLU A 32 -10.18 18.59 -2.14
CA GLU A 32 -11.44 19.21 -2.54
C GLU A 32 -12.11 18.46 -3.71
N ARG A 33 -11.34 18.10 -4.75
CA ARG A 33 -11.86 17.35 -5.90
C ARG A 33 -12.36 15.96 -5.50
N ILE A 34 -11.66 15.28 -4.60
CA ILE A 34 -12.10 13.98 -4.06
C ILE A 34 -13.40 14.17 -3.26
N ALA A 35 -13.49 15.17 -2.39
CA ALA A 35 -14.70 15.43 -1.61
C ALA A 35 -15.92 15.67 -2.51
N ARG A 36 -15.75 16.43 -3.59
CA ARG A 36 -16.80 16.64 -4.61
C ARG A 36 -17.19 15.32 -5.28
N ALA A 37 -16.22 14.51 -5.72
CA ALA A 37 -16.48 13.22 -6.35
C ALA A 37 -17.22 12.25 -5.41
N VAL A 38 -16.85 12.20 -4.13
CA VAL A 38 -17.52 11.37 -3.12
C VAL A 38 -18.95 11.86 -2.88
N SER A 39 -19.17 13.18 -2.80
CA SER A 39 -20.51 13.74 -2.67
C SER A 39 -21.42 13.32 -3.83
N THR A 40 -20.93 13.40 -5.06
CA THR A 40 -21.66 12.93 -6.25
C THR A 40 -21.88 11.42 -6.22
N ALA A 41 -20.86 10.63 -5.92
CA ALA A 41 -20.96 9.17 -5.88
C ALA A 41 -21.89 8.66 -4.77
N THR A 42 -22.00 9.39 -3.65
CA THR A 42 -22.89 9.02 -2.53
C THR A 42 -24.37 9.00 -2.93
N ALA A 43 -24.75 9.75 -3.98
CA ALA A 43 -26.11 9.71 -4.52
C ALA A 43 -26.46 8.35 -5.14
N GLN A 44 -25.46 7.62 -5.67
CA GLN A 44 -25.62 6.31 -6.30
C GLN A 44 -25.16 5.16 -5.39
N CYS A 45 -24.26 5.43 -4.45
CA CYS A 45 -23.70 4.44 -3.52
C CYS A 45 -23.84 4.94 -2.08
N ALA A 46 -24.95 4.55 -1.43
CA ALA A 46 -25.22 4.93 -0.04
C ALA A 46 -24.14 4.44 0.95
N SER A 47 -23.39 3.39 0.61
CA SER A 47 -22.29 2.84 1.42
C SER A 47 -21.09 3.78 1.58
N LEU A 48 -20.99 4.82 0.74
CA LEU A 48 -19.96 5.86 0.82
C LEU A 48 -20.30 6.95 1.85
N ARG A 49 -21.56 7.01 2.32
CA ARG A 49 -21.99 8.02 3.29
C ARG A 49 -21.22 7.88 4.59
N GLY A 50 -20.61 8.98 5.04
CA GLY A 50 -19.85 9.02 6.29
C GLY A 50 -18.46 8.37 6.22
N ARG A 51 -18.01 7.89 5.05
CA ARG A 51 -16.64 7.38 4.88
C ARG A 51 -15.64 8.49 4.62
N THR A 52 -14.51 8.46 5.33
CA THR A 52 -13.37 9.33 5.06
C THR A 52 -12.56 8.77 3.89
N ILE A 53 -12.63 9.44 2.74
CA ILE A 53 -11.90 9.06 1.52
C ILE A 53 -10.83 10.10 1.23
N SER A 54 -9.60 9.63 1.12
CA SER A 54 -8.41 10.45 0.85
C SER A 54 -7.58 9.85 -0.29
N PRO A 55 -6.57 10.57 -0.82
CA PRO A 55 -5.63 9.99 -1.78
C PRO A 55 -4.96 8.71 -1.28
N HIS A 56 -4.66 8.64 0.03
CA HIS A 56 -4.09 7.46 0.65
C HIS A 56 -5.07 6.29 0.69
N THR A 57 -6.37 6.55 0.93
CA THR A 57 -7.42 5.52 0.86
C THR A 57 -7.49 4.90 -0.54
N LEU A 58 -7.47 5.73 -1.58
CA LEU A 58 -7.51 5.27 -2.98
C LEU A 58 -6.27 4.46 -3.36
N ARG A 59 -5.09 4.87 -2.88
CA ARG A 59 -3.84 4.12 -3.08
C ARG A 59 -3.91 2.76 -2.41
N HIS A 60 -4.36 2.72 -1.15
CA HIS A 60 -4.49 1.47 -0.39
C HIS A 60 -5.47 0.50 -1.06
N THR A 61 -6.64 0.97 -1.49
CA THR A 61 -7.62 0.12 -2.20
C THR A 61 -7.06 -0.43 -3.51
N THR A 62 -6.28 0.37 -4.23
CA THR A 62 -5.61 -0.07 -5.47
C THR A 62 -4.61 -1.20 -5.17
N ALA A 63 -3.78 -1.02 -4.14
CA ALA A 63 -2.83 -2.05 -3.72
C ALA A 63 -3.53 -3.36 -3.31
N MET A 64 -4.59 -3.26 -2.50
CA MET A 64 -5.36 -4.43 -2.06
C MET A 64 -6.02 -5.16 -3.23
N HIS A 65 -6.59 -4.45 -4.20
CA HIS A 65 -7.16 -5.08 -5.39
C HIS A 65 -6.10 -5.82 -6.21
N LEU A 66 -4.91 -5.25 -6.37
CA LEU A 66 -3.80 -5.92 -7.05
C LEU A 66 -3.37 -7.19 -6.30
N LEU A 67 -3.24 -7.11 -4.97
CA LEU A 67 -2.87 -8.24 -4.14
C LEU A 67 -3.92 -9.37 -4.23
N GLN A 68 -5.21 -9.02 -4.12
CA GLN A 68 -6.32 -9.96 -4.23
C GLN A 68 -6.42 -10.63 -5.60
N SER A 69 -5.97 -9.94 -6.65
CA SER A 69 -5.87 -10.52 -8.00
C SER A 69 -4.67 -11.47 -8.19
N GLY A 70 -3.84 -11.63 -7.16
CA GLY A 70 -2.67 -12.53 -7.16
C GLY A 70 -1.40 -11.89 -7.71
N VAL A 71 -1.35 -10.56 -7.86
CA VAL A 71 -0.12 -9.87 -8.24
C VAL A 71 0.86 -9.93 -7.08
N ASP A 72 2.10 -10.27 -7.38
CA ASP A 72 3.15 -10.35 -6.37
C ASP A 72 3.38 -9.01 -5.67
N LEU A 73 3.60 -9.09 -4.37
CA LEU A 73 3.72 -7.93 -3.50
C LEU A 73 4.91 -7.03 -3.87
N THR A 74 6.00 -7.61 -4.35
CA THR A 74 7.19 -6.85 -4.81
C THR A 74 6.87 -6.04 -6.07
N VAL A 75 6.02 -6.59 -6.95
CA VAL A 75 5.53 -5.91 -8.15
C VAL A 75 4.60 -4.77 -7.78
N ILE A 76 3.69 -4.98 -6.83
CA ILE A 76 2.78 -3.92 -6.33
C ILE A 76 3.58 -2.77 -5.72
N ALA A 77 4.57 -3.07 -4.88
CA ALA A 77 5.44 -2.06 -4.27
C ALA A 77 6.25 -1.28 -5.31
N LEU A 78 6.73 -1.95 -6.36
CA LEU A 78 7.42 -1.31 -7.48
C LEU A 78 6.48 -0.35 -8.24
N TRP A 79 5.26 -0.80 -8.56
CA TRP A 79 4.29 -0.04 -9.35
C TRP A 79 3.73 1.18 -8.60
N LEU A 80 3.49 1.02 -7.30
CA LEU A 80 3.05 2.12 -6.47
C LEU A 80 4.21 3.06 -6.09
N GLY A 81 5.45 2.65 -6.33
CA GLY A 81 6.66 3.46 -6.26
C GLY A 81 7.34 3.36 -4.89
N HIS A 82 8.42 2.55 -4.82
CA HIS A 82 9.44 2.39 -3.75
C HIS A 82 8.96 2.60 -2.30
N GLU A 83 7.68 2.38 -2.02
CA GLU A 83 7.10 2.59 -0.70
C GLU A 83 7.62 1.50 0.22
N SER A 84 8.12 1.91 1.39
CA SER A 84 8.81 1.04 2.35
C SER A 84 8.14 -0.34 2.49
N PRO A 85 8.91 -1.44 2.54
CA PRO A 85 8.40 -2.78 2.84
C PRO A 85 7.49 -2.84 4.09
N VAL A 86 7.63 -1.86 4.98
CA VAL A 86 6.82 -1.68 6.21
C VAL A 86 5.34 -1.40 5.90
N THR A 87 5.00 -0.61 4.87
CA THR A 87 3.57 -0.41 4.48
C THR A 87 3.04 -1.60 3.68
N THR A 88 3.96 -2.33 3.06
CA THR A 88 3.70 -3.47 2.20
C THR A 88 3.36 -4.73 3.02
N HIS A 89 3.99 -4.92 4.19
CA HIS A 89 3.61 -5.96 5.16
C HIS A 89 2.16 -5.80 5.65
N GLY A 90 1.69 -4.56 5.77
CA GLY A 90 0.30 -4.25 6.14
C GLY A 90 -0.73 -4.81 5.14
N TYR A 91 -0.37 -4.99 3.86
CA TYR A 91 -1.28 -5.60 2.89
C TYR A 91 -1.45 -7.12 3.11
N ILE A 92 -0.37 -7.83 3.49
CA ILE A 92 -0.45 -9.25 3.86
C ILE A 92 -1.28 -9.42 5.14
N GLU A 93 -1.08 -8.52 6.11
CA GLU A 93 -1.86 -8.57 7.35
C GLU A 93 -3.36 -8.30 7.13
N ALA A 94 -3.68 -7.43 6.17
CA ALA A 94 -5.05 -7.05 5.84
C ALA A 94 -5.83 -8.11 5.05
N ASP A 95 -5.16 -9.04 4.35
CA ASP A 95 -5.82 -10.08 3.57
C ASP A 95 -5.86 -11.44 4.31
N LEU A 96 -6.98 -11.68 5.01
CA LEU A 96 -7.23 -12.94 5.71
C LEU A 96 -7.28 -14.15 4.76
N VAL A 97 -7.77 -13.99 3.54
CA VAL A 97 -7.89 -15.09 2.56
C VAL A 97 -6.50 -15.50 2.07
N MET A 98 -5.61 -14.54 1.84
CA MET A 98 -4.23 -14.82 1.47
C MET A 98 -3.46 -15.48 2.63
N LYS A 99 -3.70 -15.03 3.87
CA LYS A 99 -3.18 -15.70 5.07
C LYS A 99 -3.66 -17.14 5.19
N GLU A 100 -4.95 -17.39 5.02
CA GLU A 100 -5.52 -18.74 5.06
C GLU A 100 -4.93 -19.63 3.97
N ARG A 101 -4.80 -19.12 2.74
CA ARG A 101 -4.16 -19.85 1.63
C ARG A 101 -2.69 -20.17 1.91
N ALA A 102 -1.94 -19.21 2.46
CA ALA A 102 -0.55 -19.44 2.84
C ALA A 102 -0.43 -20.50 3.95
N LEU A 103 -1.29 -20.43 4.97
CA LEU A 103 -1.36 -21.44 6.03
C LEU A 103 -1.73 -22.82 5.48
N ALA A 104 -2.67 -22.90 4.53
CA ALA A 104 -3.08 -24.16 3.92
C ALA A 104 -2.02 -24.76 2.98
N ALA A 105 -1.22 -23.91 2.32
CA ALA A 105 -0.14 -24.34 1.43
C ALA A 105 1.08 -24.89 2.19
N ILE A 106 1.25 -24.49 3.45
CA ILE A 106 2.34 -24.95 4.30
C ILE A 106 1.91 -26.28 4.94
N THR A 107 2.62 -27.37 4.64
CA THR A 107 2.48 -28.60 5.43
C THR A 107 2.92 -28.31 6.86
N PRO A 108 2.10 -28.63 7.88
CA PRO A 108 2.51 -28.48 9.26
C PRO A 108 3.76 -29.34 9.47
N HIS A 109 4.87 -28.68 9.67
CA HIS A 109 6.10 -29.34 10.04
C HIS A 109 5.84 -29.86 11.45
N ASN A 110 5.98 -31.17 11.65
CA ASN A 110 5.98 -31.77 12.98
C ASN A 110 7.25 -31.33 13.70
N THR A 111 7.27 -30.07 14.14
CA THR A 111 8.17 -29.61 15.18
C THR A 111 7.74 -30.38 16.42
N ARG A 112 8.44 -31.48 16.72
CA ARG A 112 8.40 -32.10 18.04
C ARG A 112 8.59 -30.96 19.02
N GLY A 113 7.53 -30.63 19.76
CA GLY A 113 7.58 -29.56 20.75
C GLY A 113 8.63 -29.96 21.79
N THR A 114 9.86 -29.49 21.62
CA THR A 114 10.87 -29.59 22.66
C THR A 114 10.41 -28.63 23.74
N ARG A 115 9.72 -29.16 24.74
CA ARG A 115 9.42 -28.39 25.95
C ARG A 115 10.77 -28.00 26.53
N TYR A 116 11.08 -26.71 26.51
CA TYR A 116 12.31 -26.21 27.09
C TYR A 116 12.35 -26.60 28.57
N HIS A 117 13.38 -27.34 28.96
CA HIS A 117 13.65 -27.68 30.35
C HIS A 117 14.85 -26.85 30.79
N PRO A 118 14.61 -25.78 31.58
CA PRO A 118 15.69 -24.97 32.10
C PRO A 118 16.59 -25.83 32.98
N THR A 119 17.90 -25.61 32.89
CA THR A 119 18.87 -26.31 33.73
C THR A 119 18.77 -25.84 35.17
N ASP A 120 19.11 -26.72 36.12
CA ASP A 120 19.08 -26.41 37.56
C ASP A 120 19.93 -25.20 37.92
N ALA A 121 21.03 -24.96 37.18
CA ALA A 121 21.86 -23.77 37.35
C ALA A 121 21.12 -22.47 37.02
N LEU A 122 20.29 -22.49 35.99
CA LEU A 122 19.48 -21.34 35.56
C LEU A 122 18.33 -21.08 36.54
N LEU A 123 17.70 -22.15 37.06
CA LEU A 123 16.67 -22.02 38.10
C LEU A 123 17.25 -21.46 39.41
N LYS A 124 18.43 -21.94 39.83
CA LYS A 124 19.13 -21.42 41.02
C LYS A 124 19.53 -19.95 40.87
N PHE A 125 19.99 -19.55 39.69
CA PHE A 125 20.33 -18.16 39.40
C PHE A 125 19.10 -17.24 39.53
N LEU A 126 17.96 -17.64 38.96
CA LEU A 126 16.72 -16.84 39.02
C LEU A 126 16.10 -16.78 40.43
N GLN A 127 16.30 -17.82 41.25
CA GLN A 127 15.87 -17.83 42.65
C GLN A 127 16.75 -16.99 43.57
N ALA A 128 17.94 -16.58 43.11
CA ALA A 128 18.89 -15.75 43.85
C ALA A 128 18.81 -14.26 43.49
N LEU A 129 17.92 -13.88 42.57
CA LEU A 129 17.50 -12.48 42.35
C LEU A 129 16.41 -12.08 43.36
#